data_AF-A0A6I2GZ78-F1
#
_entry.id   AF-A0A6I2GZ78-F1
#
_cell.length_a   1.000
_cell.length_b   1.000
_cell.length_c   1.000
_cell.angle_alpha   90.00
_cell.angle_beta   90.00
_cell.angle_gamma   90.00
#
_symmetry.space_group_name_H-M   'P 1'
#
loop_
_entity.id
_entity.type
_entity.pdbx_description
1 polymer ?
#
loop_
_entity_poly.entity_id
_entity_poly.type
_entity_poly.pdbx_seq_one_letter_code
_entity_poly.pdbx_strand_id
1 'polypeptide(L)'
;MKRTLGPIVVVVGLILLGVIGLRSVKARTAAAEREADTYRLQRDYLERVSWLRANPDEKAYRDEVGAFLKGYFARVDTHVKEFGGNPDFDDYLEELQKRPKEDRAADRKAFYEYTRKRFDQMRSGKYAPLWSATDKGMRLDVVSSDVVMVAGRPQVRLMLALWGAQREMKEDGKLKKMVTSASFNTSWRLTDDKGKLLGEMNAGDPSMKIDFPERFIAEFPPQMVLGHYDLDLVPAAVTKMEMAFAVTSHAPSGGTANASYTWKLDVPSEWKLKDGEKWEGAVESERSEEEIDPAKAQSARGE
;
A
#
# COMPACT_ATOMS: atom_id res chain seq x y z
N MET A 1 30.41 51.61 -43.79
CA MET A 1 29.52 50.46 -43.49
C MET A 1 29.48 50.07 -42.00
N LYS A 2 29.44 51.01 -41.03
CA LYS A 2 29.34 50.69 -39.58
C LYS A 2 28.12 51.29 -38.85
N ARG A 3 27.24 52.02 -39.56
CA ARG A 3 26.08 52.73 -38.96
C ARG A 3 24.75 51.97 -39.01
N THR A 4 24.67 50.85 -39.73
CA THR A 4 23.43 50.06 -39.91
C THR A 4 23.35 48.79 -39.05
N LEU A 5 24.46 48.37 -38.40
CA LEU A 5 24.49 47.16 -37.57
C LEU A 5 23.85 47.35 -36.18
N GLY A 6 23.98 48.53 -35.58
CA GLY A 6 23.43 48.82 -34.24
C GLY A 6 21.91 48.63 -34.13
N PRO A 7 21.10 49.19 -35.04
CA PRO A 7 19.64 49.02 -35.02
C PRO A 7 19.20 47.56 -35.24
N ILE A 8 19.90 46.83 -36.12
CA ILE A 8 19.59 45.43 -36.44
C ILE A 8 19.84 44.53 -35.23
N VAL A 9 20.94 44.73 -34.49
CA VAL A 9 21.24 43.97 -33.27
C VAL A 9 20.19 44.21 -32.18
N VAL A 10 19.70 45.44 -32.03
CA VAL A 10 18.63 45.76 -31.06
C VAL A 10 17.31 45.09 -31.44
N VAL A 11 16.92 45.13 -32.72
CA VAL A 11 15.68 44.48 -33.20
C VAL A 11 15.77 42.96 -33.05
N VAL A 12 16.91 42.34 -33.39
CA VAL A 12 17.14 40.91 -33.18
C VAL A 12 17.09 40.56 -31.69
N GLY A 13 17.68 41.39 -30.82
CA GLY A 13 17.62 41.21 -29.36
C GLY A 13 16.19 41.26 -28.81
N LEU A 14 15.37 42.21 -29.28
CA LEU A 14 13.95 42.31 -28.87
C LEU A 14 13.11 41.12 -29.37
N ILE A 15 13.37 40.64 -30.59
CA ILE A 15 12.69 39.44 -31.12
C ILE A 15 13.09 38.21 -30.30
N LEU A 16 14.38 38.03 -29.98
CA LEU A 16 14.85 36.92 -29.15
C LEU A 16 14.26 36.96 -27.74
N LEU A 17 14.21 38.14 -27.11
CA LEU A 17 13.56 38.33 -25.81
C LEU A 17 12.05 38.04 -25.87
N GLY A 18 11.37 38.47 -26.94
CA GLY A 18 9.96 38.16 -27.17
C GLY A 18 9.69 36.66 -27.33
N VAL A 19 10.55 35.96 -28.08
CA VAL A 19 10.46 34.51 -28.27
C VAL A 19 10.73 33.74 -26.97
N ILE A 20 11.74 34.16 -26.18
CA ILE A 20 12.03 33.57 -24.88
C ILE A 20 10.87 33.83 -23.90
N GLY A 21 10.33 35.04 -23.87
CA GLY A 21 9.15 35.40 -23.08
C GLY A 21 7.95 34.54 -23.41
N LEU A 22 7.59 34.44 -24.69
CA LEU A 22 6.49 33.59 -25.18
C LEU A 22 6.71 32.11 -24.85
N ARG A 23 7.94 31.58 -24.99
CA ARG A 23 8.26 30.21 -24.60
C ARG A 23 8.11 29.99 -23.09
N SER A 24 8.56 30.94 -22.27
CA SER A 24 8.44 30.84 -20.81
C SER A 24 6.97 30.88 -20.35
N VAL A 25 6.14 31.70 -21.01
CA VAL A 25 4.71 31.79 -20.73
C VAL A 25 4.03 30.49 -21.14
N LYS A 26 4.30 29.98 -22.35
CA LYS A 26 3.77 28.68 -22.82
C LYS A 26 4.17 27.51 -21.93
N ALA A 27 5.41 27.49 -21.43
CA ALA A 27 5.87 26.46 -20.51
C ALA A 27 5.15 26.55 -19.16
N ARG A 28 4.94 27.76 -18.63
CA ARG A 28 4.17 27.96 -17.39
C ARG A 28 2.70 27.58 -17.54
N THR A 29 2.07 27.92 -18.67
CA THR A 29 0.67 27.55 -18.92
C THR A 29 0.54 26.03 -19.05
N ALA A 30 1.42 25.37 -19.81
CA ALA A 30 1.41 23.91 -19.94
C ALA A 30 1.67 23.21 -18.59
N ALA A 31 2.56 23.74 -17.76
CA ALA A 31 2.79 23.21 -16.41
C ALA A 31 1.56 23.38 -15.51
N ALA A 32 0.88 24.53 -15.55
CA ALA A 32 -0.34 24.76 -14.79
C ALA A 32 -1.51 23.88 -15.27
N GLU A 33 -1.64 23.66 -16.58
CA GLU A 33 -2.62 22.74 -17.16
C GLU A 33 -2.36 21.30 -16.73
N ARG A 34 -1.11 20.85 -16.77
CA ARG A 34 -0.70 19.53 -16.27
C ARG A 34 -1.08 19.36 -14.80
N GLU A 35 -0.73 20.32 -13.95
CA GLU A 35 -1.02 20.24 -12.51
C GLU A 35 -2.55 20.20 -12.25
N ALA A 36 -3.30 21.06 -12.95
CA ALA A 36 -4.76 21.08 -12.85
C ALA A 36 -5.39 19.74 -13.27
N ASP A 37 -4.87 19.11 -14.33
CA ASP A 37 -5.34 17.81 -14.78
C ASP A 37 -4.99 16.69 -13.79
N THR A 38 -3.77 16.70 -13.22
CA THR A 38 -3.39 15.77 -12.14
C THR A 38 -4.37 15.86 -10.96
N TYR A 39 -4.74 17.08 -10.53
CA TYR A 39 -5.73 17.25 -9.45
C TYR A 39 -7.11 16.71 -9.83
N ARG A 40 -7.57 16.90 -11.06
CA ARG A 40 -8.84 16.34 -11.54
C ARG A 40 -8.81 14.82 -11.51
N LEU A 41 -7.73 14.22 -12.00
CA LEU A 41 -7.56 12.77 -12.01
C LEU A 41 -7.61 12.19 -10.59
N GLN A 42 -6.92 12.81 -9.63
CA GLN A 42 -6.95 12.41 -8.23
C GLN A 42 -8.33 12.59 -7.60
N ARG A 43 -8.99 13.73 -7.82
CA ARG A 43 -10.34 13.99 -7.30
C ARG A 43 -11.34 12.97 -7.83
N ASP A 44 -11.38 12.77 -9.15
CA ASP A 44 -12.31 11.84 -9.80
C ASP A 44 -12.07 10.39 -9.35
N TYR A 45 -10.82 10.03 -9.05
CA TYR A 45 -10.51 8.77 -8.38
C TYR A 45 -11.11 8.73 -6.97
N LEU A 46 -10.85 9.74 -6.13
CA LEU A 46 -11.26 9.76 -4.72
C LEU A 46 -12.79 9.75 -4.54
N GLU A 47 -13.52 10.39 -5.45
CA GLU A 47 -14.99 10.36 -5.50
C GLU A 47 -15.52 8.95 -5.76
N ARG A 48 -14.89 8.22 -6.70
CA ARG A 48 -15.35 6.89 -7.12
C ARG A 48 -14.87 5.77 -6.19
N VAL A 49 -13.62 5.84 -5.75
CA VAL A 49 -13.03 4.84 -4.85
C VAL A 49 -13.79 4.77 -3.53
N SER A 50 -14.40 5.89 -3.10
CA SER A 50 -15.14 5.95 -1.85
C SER A 50 -16.34 5.01 -1.82
N TRP A 51 -17.04 4.84 -2.94
CA TRP A 51 -18.13 3.88 -3.07
C TRP A 51 -17.61 2.45 -3.14
N LEU A 52 -16.58 2.21 -3.95
CA LEU A 52 -15.99 0.88 -4.11
C LEU A 52 -15.44 0.34 -2.78
N ARG A 53 -14.66 1.14 -2.05
CA ARG A 53 -14.04 0.71 -0.78
C ARG A 53 -15.09 0.37 0.28
N ALA A 54 -16.21 1.09 0.31
CA ALA A 54 -17.25 0.93 1.31
C ALA A 54 -18.19 -0.27 1.04
N ASN A 55 -18.02 -1.00 -0.06
CA ASN A 55 -18.89 -2.12 -0.43
C ASN A 55 -18.71 -3.34 0.51
N PRO A 56 -19.64 -3.66 1.42
CA PRO A 56 -19.44 -4.77 2.36
C PRO A 56 -19.45 -6.16 1.69
N ASP A 57 -19.97 -6.28 0.46
CA ASP A 57 -19.93 -7.52 -0.30
C ASP A 57 -18.54 -7.71 -0.92
N GLU A 58 -17.75 -8.60 -0.32
CA GLU A 58 -16.40 -8.93 -0.77
C GLU A 58 -16.38 -9.45 -2.21
N LYS A 59 -17.35 -10.28 -2.61
CA LYS A 59 -17.38 -10.84 -3.96
C LYS A 59 -17.66 -9.75 -4.98
N ALA A 60 -18.68 -8.92 -4.74
CA ALA A 60 -18.97 -7.78 -5.60
C ALA A 60 -17.78 -6.81 -5.71
N TYR A 61 -17.12 -6.51 -4.59
CA TYR A 61 -15.89 -5.70 -4.59
C TYR A 61 -14.79 -6.30 -5.49
N ARG A 62 -14.51 -7.60 -5.34
CA ARG A 62 -13.48 -8.30 -6.12
C ARG A 62 -13.80 -8.33 -7.61
N ASP A 63 -15.08 -8.47 -7.97
CA ASP A 63 -15.55 -8.45 -9.36
C ASP A 63 -15.42 -7.03 -9.99
N GLU A 64 -15.52 -5.96 -9.19
CA GLU A 64 -15.52 -4.57 -9.67
C GLU A 64 -14.15 -3.87 -9.63
N VAL A 65 -13.28 -4.20 -8.66
CA VAL A 65 -12.03 -3.46 -8.42
C VAL A 65 -11.10 -3.43 -9.64
N GLY A 66 -11.04 -4.52 -10.40
CA GLY A 66 -10.22 -4.59 -11.62
C GLY A 66 -10.71 -3.62 -12.71
N ALA A 67 -12.03 -3.53 -12.91
CA ALA A 67 -12.63 -2.61 -13.88
C ALA A 67 -12.44 -1.15 -13.44
N PHE A 68 -12.60 -0.87 -12.15
CA PHE A 68 -12.33 0.44 -11.56
C PHE A 68 -10.89 0.88 -11.81
N LEU A 69 -9.90 0.03 -11.48
CA LEU A 69 -8.48 0.32 -11.69
C LEU A 69 -8.15 0.49 -13.17
N LYS A 70 -8.68 -0.35 -14.05
CA LYS A 70 -8.52 -0.19 -15.51
C LYS A 70 -9.00 1.19 -15.99
N GLY A 71 -10.15 1.65 -15.50
CA GLY A 71 -10.67 2.99 -15.81
C GLY A 71 -9.78 4.12 -15.30
N TYR A 72 -9.21 3.97 -14.10
CA TYR A 72 -8.24 4.92 -13.55
C TYR A 72 -6.97 4.99 -14.41
N PHE A 73 -6.35 3.85 -14.71
CA PHE A 73 -5.10 3.83 -15.47
C PHE A 73 -5.25 4.26 -16.93
N ALA A 74 -6.42 4.05 -17.55
CA ALA A 74 -6.71 4.62 -18.86
C ALA A 74 -6.66 6.17 -18.86
N ARG A 75 -7.12 6.80 -17.77
CA ARG A 75 -7.02 8.27 -17.61
C ARG A 75 -5.58 8.69 -17.32
N VAL A 76 -4.85 7.94 -16.51
CA VAL A 76 -3.40 8.16 -16.27
C VAL A 76 -2.64 8.13 -17.59
N ASP A 77 -2.89 7.14 -18.45
CA ASP A 77 -2.23 7.02 -19.74
C ASP A 77 -2.53 8.19 -20.68
N THR A 78 -3.78 8.66 -20.65
CA THR A 78 -4.20 9.85 -21.40
C THR A 78 -3.44 11.08 -20.90
N HIS A 79 -3.37 11.28 -19.57
CA HIS A 79 -2.62 12.38 -18.96
C HIS A 79 -1.13 12.34 -19.34
N VAL A 80 -0.47 11.20 -19.18
CA VAL A 80 0.94 11.01 -19.52
C VAL A 80 1.20 11.31 -20.99
N LYS A 81 0.33 10.84 -21.88
CA LYS A 81 0.44 11.09 -23.33
C LYS A 81 0.24 12.56 -23.68
N GLU A 82 -0.73 13.24 -23.07
CA GLU A 82 -1.07 14.64 -23.36
C GLU A 82 0.00 15.62 -22.88
N PHE A 83 0.56 15.38 -21.68
CA PHE A 83 1.51 16.29 -21.04
C PHE A 83 2.97 15.84 -21.14
N GLY A 84 3.28 14.82 -21.94
CA GLY A 84 4.64 14.34 -22.17
C GLY A 84 5.30 13.77 -20.91
N GLY A 85 4.54 13.06 -20.08
CA GLY A 85 5.05 12.34 -18.91
C GLY A 85 5.87 11.10 -19.31
N ASN A 86 6.52 10.49 -18.32
CA ASN A 86 7.27 9.27 -18.51
C ASN A 86 6.33 8.05 -18.59
N PRO A 87 6.22 7.37 -19.75
CA PRO A 87 5.32 6.21 -19.90
C PRO A 87 5.80 4.96 -19.16
N ASP A 88 7.08 4.92 -18.76
CA ASP A 88 7.66 3.82 -18.01
C ASP A 88 7.45 3.98 -16.50
N PHE A 89 7.06 5.16 -16.02
CA PHE A 89 6.80 5.45 -14.59
C PHE A 89 7.99 5.15 -13.68
N ASP A 90 9.21 5.41 -14.15
CA ASP A 90 10.46 5.13 -13.43
C ASP A 90 11.28 6.39 -13.06
N ASP A 91 10.63 7.56 -13.10
CA ASP A 91 11.22 8.87 -12.73
C ASP A 91 11.98 8.83 -11.38
N TYR A 92 11.45 8.07 -10.41
CA TYR A 92 12.11 7.90 -9.11
C TYR A 92 13.48 7.22 -9.20
N LEU A 93 13.65 6.26 -10.11
CA LEU A 93 14.96 5.61 -10.33
C LEU A 93 15.96 6.59 -10.95
N GLU A 94 15.51 7.40 -11.90
CA GLU A 94 16.36 8.44 -12.49
C GLU A 94 16.80 9.47 -11.43
N GLU A 95 15.88 9.87 -10.55
CA GLU A 95 16.22 10.74 -9.42
C GLU A 95 17.20 10.09 -8.45
N LEU A 96 17.01 8.80 -8.14
CA LEU A 96 17.88 8.07 -7.22
C LEU A 96 19.31 8.01 -7.75
N GLN A 97 19.50 7.83 -9.06
CA GLN A 97 20.82 7.84 -9.71
C GLN A 97 21.55 9.18 -9.62
N LYS A 98 20.80 10.30 -9.55
CA LYS A 98 21.35 11.65 -9.44
C LYS A 98 21.75 12.01 -8.00
N ARG A 99 21.31 11.24 -7.00
CA ARG A 99 21.62 11.48 -5.58
C ARG A 99 22.98 10.88 -5.21
N PRO A 100 23.73 11.50 -4.27
CA PRO A 100 24.93 10.90 -3.73
C PRO A 100 24.62 9.54 -3.09
N LYS A 101 25.57 8.60 -3.14
CA LYS A 101 25.43 7.28 -2.49
C LYS A 101 25.21 7.50 -0.99
N GLU A 102 24.05 7.07 -0.50
CA GLU A 102 23.66 7.14 0.91
C GLU A 102 23.49 5.73 1.48
N ASP A 103 23.73 5.58 2.78
CA ASP A 103 23.67 4.30 3.52
C ASP A 103 22.29 3.61 3.45
N ARG A 104 21.22 4.35 3.16
CA ARG A 104 19.84 3.83 3.01
C ARG A 104 19.42 3.59 1.55
N ALA A 105 20.36 3.42 0.63
CA ALA A 105 20.04 3.19 -0.78
C ALA A 105 19.33 1.83 -1.01
N ALA A 106 19.75 0.78 -0.29
CA ALA A 106 19.19 -0.56 -0.40
C ALA A 106 17.70 -0.61 0.02
N ASP A 107 17.37 -0.03 1.19
CA ASP A 107 15.99 0.01 1.70
C ASP A 107 15.06 0.77 0.74
N ARG A 108 15.52 1.92 0.23
CA ARG A 108 14.75 2.72 -0.75
C ARG A 108 14.50 1.98 -2.04
N LYS A 109 15.47 1.20 -2.52
CA LYS A 109 15.31 0.35 -3.69
C LYS A 109 14.29 -0.75 -3.43
N ALA A 110 14.35 -1.44 -2.29
CA ALA A 110 13.37 -2.45 -1.92
C ALA A 110 11.95 -1.88 -1.84
N PHE A 111 11.77 -0.68 -1.28
CA PHE A 111 10.47 -0.01 -1.17
C PHE A 111 9.93 0.39 -2.55
N TYR A 112 10.80 0.90 -3.43
CA TYR A 112 10.45 1.20 -4.82
C TYR A 112 10.04 -0.08 -5.56
N GLU A 113 10.84 -1.15 -5.51
CA GLU A 113 10.54 -2.41 -6.21
C GLU A 113 9.22 -3.02 -5.73
N TYR A 114 8.98 -2.97 -4.42
CA TYR A 114 7.71 -3.39 -3.84
C TYR A 114 6.53 -2.55 -4.38
N THR A 115 6.65 -1.22 -4.34
CA THR A 115 5.63 -0.30 -4.85
C THR A 115 5.38 -0.52 -6.34
N ARG A 116 6.45 -0.67 -7.12
CA ARG A 116 6.39 -0.90 -8.55
C ARG A 116 5.68 -2.19 -8.90
N LYS A 117 6.00 -3.30 -8.21
CA LYS A 117 5.29 -4.57 -8.39
C LYS A 117 3.79 -4.42 -8.17
N ARG A 118 3.37 -3.65 -7.16
CA ARG A 118 1.94 -3.41 -6.90
C ARG A 118 1.30 -2.51 -7.95
N PHE A 119 1.99 -1.45 -8.35
CA PHE A 119 1.55 -0.55 -9.42
C PHE A 119 1.30 -1.32 -10.72
N ASP A 120 2.26 -2.14 -11.15
CA ASP A 120 2.15 -2.93 -12.38
C ASP A 120 1.02 -3.96 -12.29
N GLN A 121 0.81 -4.57 -11.11
CA GLN A 121 -0.31 -5.48 -10.90
C GLN A 121 -1.67 -4.78 -11.04
N MET A 122 -1.83 -3.60 -10.44
CA MET A 122 -3.05 -2.79 -10.53
C MET A 122 -3.29 -2.29 -11.96
N ARG A 123 -2.25 -1.78 -12.60
CA ARG A 123 -2.28 -1.26 -13.97
C ARG A 123 -2.61 -2.33 -15.00
N SER A 124 -2.05 -3.53 -14.84
CA SER A 124 -2.32 -4.66 -15.74
C SER A 124 -3.68 -5.34 -15.51
N GLY A 125 -4.48 -4.89 -14.54
CA GLY A 125 -5.75 -5.50 -14.18
C GLY A 125 -5.62 -6.85 -13.48
N LYS A 126 -4.42 -7.20 -12.99
CA LYS A 126 -4.14 -8.44 -12.24
C LYS A 126 -4.30 -8.27 -10.73
N TYR A 127 -4.80 -7.12 -10.29
CA TYR A 127 -5.08 -6.88 -8.88
C TYR A 127 -6.38 -7.56 -8.49
N ALA A 128 -6.24 -8.69 -7.81
CA ALA A 128 -7.34 -9.52 -7.34
C ALA A 128 -6.99 -9.99 -5.92
N PRO A 129 -7.47 -9.31 -4.87
CA PRO A 129 -7.13 -9.71 -3.51
C PRO A 129 -7.71 -11.09 -3.18
N LEU A 130 -7.00 -11.83 -2.33
CA LEU A 130 -7.42 -13.13 -1.80
C LEU A 130 -8.54 -12.95 -0.79
N TRP A 131 -8.34 -12.00 0.13
CA TRP A 131 -9.29 -11.63 1.17
C TRP A 131 -9.43 -10.12 1.19
N SER A 132 -10.66 -9.64 1.37
CA SER A 132 -10.94 -8.21 1.45
C SER A 132 -12.10 -7.91 2.37
N ALA A 133 -11.97 -6.84 3.15
CA ALA A 133 -13.02 -6.39 4.05
C ALA A 133 -12.95 -4.87 4.22
N THR A 134 -14.09 -4.26 4.57
CA THR A 134 -14.20 -2.83 4.84
C THR A 134 -14.75 -2.57 6.23
N ASP A 135 -14.18 -1.56 6.90
CA ASP A 135 -14.72 -1.03 8.14
C ASP A 135 -14.29 0.45 8.27
N LYS A 136 -15.17 1.27 8.87
CA LYS A 136 -14.98 2.72 9.09
C LYS A 136 -14.45 3.50 7.88
N GLY A 137 -14.88 3.14 6.68
CA GLY A 137 -14.47 3.78 5.43
C GLY A 137 -13.05 3.41 4.97
N MET A 138 -12.36 2.53 5.67
CA MET A 138 -11.13 1.90 5.20
C MET A 138 -11.46 0.53 4.60
N ARG A 139 -10.59 0.07 3.69
CA ARG A 139 -10.64 -1.30 3.18
C ARG A 139 -9.27 -1.94 3.29
N LEU A 140 -9.20 -3.12 3.87
CA LEU A 140 -7.99 -3.90 3.94
C LEU A 140 -8.09 -5.08 2.97
N ASP A 141 -7.14 -5.13 2.06
CA ASP A 141 -6.97 -6.20 1.09
C ASP A 141 -5.72 -7.01 1.45
N VAL A 142 -5.89 -8.32 1.64
CA VAL A 142 -4.78 -9.27 1.61
C VAL A 142 -4.62 -9.76 0.17
N VAL A 143 -3.58 -9.28 -0.49
CA VAL A 143 -3.39 -9.40 -1.94
C VAL A 143 -2.82 -10.77 -2.32
N SER A 144 -1.91 -11.31 -1.51
CA SER A 144 -1.35 -12.65 -1.67
C SER A 144 -0.81 -13.17 -0.35
N SER A 145 -0.53 -14.47 -0.30
CA SER A 145 -0.13 -15.19 0.90
C SER A 145 0.86 -16.30 0.55
N ASP A 146 2.02 -15.90 0.05
CA ASP A 146 3.01 -16.79 -0.55
C ASP A 146 4.06 -17.22 0.46
N VAL A 147 4.53 -18.47 0.41
CA VAL A 147 5.70 -18.91 1.19
C VAL A 147 6.97 -18.41 0.51
N VAL A 148 7.79 -17.66 1.24
CA VAL A 148 9.03 -17.07 0.75
C VAL A 148 10.18 -17.35 1.71
N MET A 149 11.41 -17.34 1.19
CA MET A 149 12.60 -17.46 2.02
C MET A 149 13.02 -16.08 2.52
N VAL A 150 12.97 -15.86 3.83
CA VAL A 150 13.42 -14.63 4.50
C VAL A 150 14.59 -14.98 5.41
N ALA A 151 15.76 -14.38 5.17
CA ALA A 151 16.99 -14.68 5.90
C ALA A 151 17.30 -16.20 6.02
N GLY A 152 16.99 -16.97 4.96
CA GLY A 152 17.23 -18.40 4.92
C GLY A 152 16.18 -19.28 5.61
N ARG A 153 15.09 -18.70 6.14
CA ARG A 153 13.97 -19.43 6.73
C ARG A 153 12.68 -19.27 5.91
N PRO A 154 11.88 -20.33 5.72
CA PRO A 154 10.59 -20.21 5.06
C PRO A 154 9.60 -19.47 5.97
N GLN A 155 8.93 -18.46 5.41
CA GLN A 155 7.92 -17.67 6.09
C GLN A 155 6.73 -17.44 5.15
N VAL A 156 5.53 -17.39 5.71
CA VAL A 156 4.32 -16.99 4.98
C VAL A 156 4.30 -15.47 4.88
N ARG A 157 4.41 -14.95 3.67
CA ARG A 157 4.38 -13.51 3.41
C ARG A 157 2.99 -13.07 2.99
N LEU A 158 2.30 -12.38 3.90
CA LEU A 158 0.99 -11.78 3.66
C LEU A 158 1.15 -10.38 3.08
N MET A 159 0.85 -10.22 1.79
CA MET A 159 0.86 -8.92 1.12
C MET A 159 -0.41 -8.15 1.44
N LEU A 160 -0.28 -6.89 1.86
CA LEU A 160 -1.40 -6.03 2.25
C LEU A 160 -1.48 -4.77 1.39
N ALA A 161 -2.71 -4.34 1.16
CA ALA A 161 -3.05 -3.00 0.69
C ALA A 161 -4.20 -2.46 1.53
N LEU A 162 -3.95 -1.37 2.25
CA LEU A 162 -4.97 -0.64 3.00
C LEU A 162 -5.37 0.60 2.20
N TRP A 163 -6.66 0.73 1.94
CA TRP A 163 -7.25 1.81 1.17
C TRP A 163 -7.99 2.77 2.09
N GLY A 164 -7.88 4.06 1.81
CA GLY A 164 -8.72 5.08 2.44
C GLY A 164 -8.26 5.51 3.84
N ALA A 165 -7.04 5.15 4.24
CA ALA A 165 -6.45 5.64 5.46
C ALA A 165 -6.13 7.14 5.37
N GLN A 166 -6.28 7.83 6.50
CA GLN A 166 -6.12 9.27 6.62
C GLN A 166 -4.66 9.69 6.47
N ARG A 167 -4.45 10.84 5.83
CA ARG A 167 -3.13 11.42 5.59
C ARG A 167 -2.90 12.64 6.44
N GLU A 168 -1.67 12.82 6.87
CA GLU A 168 -1.22 14.03 7.52
C GLU A 168 0.11 14.50 6.92
N MET A 169 0.30 15.81 6.92
CA MET A 169 1.61 16.41 6.70
C MET A 169 2.36 16.38 8.02
N LYS A 170 3.35 15.51 8.13
CA LYS A 170 4.21 15.43 9.30
C LYS A 170 5.45 16.28 9.09
N GLU A 171 5.81 17.07 10.10
CA GLU A 171 7.07 17.81 10.12
C GLU A 171 8.17 16.91 10.70
N ASP A 172 9.21 16.68 9.92
CA ASP A 172 10.44 15.97 10.30
C ASP A 172 11.61 16.95 10.23
N GLY A 173 11.83 17.67 11.32
CA GLY A 173 12.76 18.80 11.37
C GLY A 173 12.35 19.93 10.42
N LYS A 174 13.14 20.16 9.36
CA LYS A 174 12.84 21.17 8.32
C LYS A 174 12.05 20.61 7.13
N LEU A 175 11.81 19.29 7.08
CA LEU A 175 11.16 18.63 5.96
C LEU A 175 9.69 18.36 6.29
N LYS A 176 8.80 18.75 5.40
CA LYS A 176 7.39 18.36 5.46
C LYS A 176 7.21 17.10 4.63
N LYS A 177 6.72 16.02 5.23
CA LYS A 177 6.48 14.75 4.55
C LYS A 177 5.01 14.38 4.69
N MET A 178 4.38 14.09 3.56
CA MET A 178 3.08 13.43 3.57
C MET A 178 3.26 12.00 4.09
N VAL A 179 2.54 11.66 5.14
CA VAL A 179 2.46 10.29 5.65
C VAL A 179 0.99 9.91 5.80
N THR A 180 0.70 8.64 5.58
CA THR A 180 -0.59 8.07 5.95
C THR A 180 -0.49 7.58 7.39
N SER A 181 -1.32 8.13 8.26
CA SER A 181 -1.26 7.89 9.71
C SER A 181 -2.05 6.64 10.06
N ALA A 182 -1.68 5.50 9.48
CA ALA A 182 -2.22 4.21 9.84
C ALA A 182 -1.26 3.49 10.79
N SER A 183 -1.75 2.80 11.81
CA SER A 183 -0.97 1.84 12.59
C SER A 183 -1.74 0.53 12.68
N PHE A 184 -1.01 -0.59 12.72
CA PHE A 184 -1.59 -1.92 12.75
C PHE A 184 -1.30 -2.61 14.08
N ASN A 185 -2.29 -3.37 14.54
CA ASN A 185 -2.14 -4.37 15.57
C ASN A 185 -2.86 -5.63 15.09
N THR A 186 -2.10 -6.70 14.90
CA THR A 186 -2.55 -7.90 14.19
C THR A 186 -2.30 -9.12 15.05
N SER A 187 -3.27 -10.03 15.08
CA SER A 187 -3.17 -11.30 15.79
C SER A 187 -3.59 -12.46 14.89
N TRP A 188 -2.91 -13.58 15.03
CA TRP A 188 -3.25 -14.85 14.39
C TRP A 188 -3.49 -15.89 15.48
N ARG A 189 -4.72 -16.36 15.61
CA ARG A 189 -5.09 -17.42 16.54
C ARG A 189 -5.10 -18.75 15.82
N LEU A 190 -4.37 -19.74 16.34
CA LEU A 190 -4.13 -21.03 15.72
C LEU A 190 -4.88 -22.12 16.48
N THR A 191 -5.76 -22.84 15.80
CA THR A 191 -6.60 -23.87 16.43
C THR A 191 -6.56 -25.20 15.68
N ASP A 192 -6.86 -26.27 16.39
CA ASP A 192 -7.17 -27.56 15.76
C ASP A 192 -8.59 -27.58 15.14
N ASP A 193 -8.98 -28.74 14.61
CA ASP A 193 -10.26 -28.93 13.93
C ASP A 193 -11.46 -28.79 14.89
N LYS A 194 -11.24 -29.14 16.17
CA LYS A 194 -12.18 -29.03 17.29
C LYS A 194 -12.24 -27.64 17.92
N GLY A 195 -11.38 -26.72 17.48
CA GLY A 195 -11.32 -25.35 17.99
C GLY A 195 -10.46 -25.17 19.23
N LYS A 196 -9.69 -26.18 19.62
CA LYS A 196 -8.72 -26.08 20.72
C LYS A 196 -7.61 -25.11 20.31
N LEU A 197 -7.28 -24.15 21.17
CA LEU A 197 -6.18 -23.23 20.96
C LEU A 197 -4.84 -23.96 21.04
N LEU A 198 -4.04 -23.85 19.98
CA LEU A 198 -2.69 -24.44 19.89
C LEU A 198 -1.59 -23.39 19.94
N GLY A 199 -1.89 -22.14 19.58
CA GLY A 199 -0.92 -21.05 19.60
C GLY A 199 -1.50 -19.73 19.14
N GLU A 200 -0.76 -18.66 19.38
CA GLU A 200 -1.08 -17.30 18.93
C GLU A 200 0.18 -16.61 18.44
N MET A 201 0.05 -15.81 17.39
CA MET A 201 1.07 -14.87 16.94
C MET A 201 0.50 -13.46 17.01
N ASN A 202 1.33 -12.48 17.36
CA ASN A 202 0.94 -11.07 17.39
C ASN A 202 2.00 -10.21 16.72
N ALA A 203 1.58 -9.18 16.01
CA ALA A 203 2.47 -8.20 15.39
C ALA A 203 1.88 -6.80 15.44
N GLY A 204 2.76 -5.80 15.52
CA GLY A 204 2.38 -4.39 15.34
C GLY A 204 2.29 -4.05 13.85
N ASP A 205 3.02 -3.01 13.43
CA ASP A 205 3.09 -2.63 12.02
C ASP A 205 3.68 -3.75 11.13
N PRO A 206 3.31 -3.80 9.83
CA PRO A 206 3.89 -4.72 8.86
C PRO A 206 5.43 -4.64 8.79
N SER A 207 6.09 -5.77 8.54
CA SER A 207 7.55 -5.89 8.40
C SER A 207 8.14 -4.90 7.39
N MET A 208 7.38 -4.63 6.31
CA MET A 208 7.58 -3.47 5.44
C MET A 208 6.27 -2.71 5.34
N LYS A 209 6.32 -1.39 5.50
CA LYS A 209 5.17 -0.50 5.38
C LYS A 209 5.52 0.74 4.57
N ILE A 210 4.69 1.02 3.57
CA ILE A 210 4.82 2.13 2.63
C ILE A 210 3.58 3.01 2.75
N ASP A 211 3.70 4.07 3.55
CA ASP A 211 2.59 4.99 3.85
C ASP A 211 2.23 5.91 2.69
N PHE A 212 3.17 6.17 1.77
CA PHE A 212 2.97 7.10 0.67
C PHE A 212 3.60 6.55 -0.62
N PRO A 213 2.94 5.57 -1.28
CA PRO A 213 3.40 4.98 -2.53
C PRO A 213 3.65 6.01 -3.64
N GLU A 214 2.88 7.11 -3.66
CA GLU A 214 2.99 8.16 -4.68
C GLU A 214 4.33 8.90 -4.65
N ARG A 215 5.08 8.77 -3.55
CA ARG A 215 6.48 9.24 -3.49
C ARG A 215 7.38 8.52 -4.49
N PHE A 216 7.08 7.27 -4.78
CA PHE A 216 7.87 6.41 -5.66
C PHE A 216 7.33 6.43 -7.09
N ILE A 217 6.01 6.51 -7.26
CA ILE A 217 5.34 6.57 -8.56
C ILE A 217 4.19 7.57 -8.43
N ALA A 218 4.31 8.77 -8.99
CA ALA A 218 3.37 9.87 -8.75
C ALA A 218 1.91 9.53 -9.14
N GLU A 219 1.75 8.65 -10.13
CA GLU A 219 0.47 8.21 -10.68
C GLU A 219 -0.12 7.00 -9.93
N PHE A 220 0.53 6.53 -8.86
CA PHE A 220 -0.01 5.45 -8.03
C PHE A 220 -1.39 5.85 -7.46
N PRO A 221 -2.38 4.94 -7.42
CA PRO A 221 -3.70 5.24 -6.88
C PRO A 221 -3.64 5.88 -5.49
N PRO A 222 -4.30 7.04 -5.27
CA PRO A 222 -4.11 7.76 -4.03
C PRO A 222 -4.79 7.12 -2.81
N GLN A 223 -4.35 7.51 -1.61
CA GLN A 223 -4.83 7.03 -0.30
C GLN A 223 -4.64 5.53 -0.06
N MET A 224 -3.56 4.97 -0.58
CA MET A 224 -3.16 3.60 -0.30
C MET A 224 -1.95 3.54 0.64
N VAL A 225 -1.98 2.57 1.54
CA VAL A 225 -0.82 2.08 2.29
C VAL A 225 -0.55 0.67 1.82
N LEU A 226 0.71 0.38 1.52
CA LEU A 226 1.12 -0.97 1.17
C LEU A 226 1.98 -1.56 2.28
N GLY A 227 1.96 -2.87 2.43
CA GLY A 227 2.88 -3.53 3.33
C GLY A 227 2.82 -5.03 3.28
N HIS A 228 3.65 -5.67 4.10
CA HIS A 228 3.52 -7.11 4.29
C HIS A 228 3.96 -7.56 5.68
N TYR A 229 3.34 -8.64 6.14
CA TYR A 229 3.82 -9.41 7.28
C TYR A 229 4.55 -10.64 6.77
N ASP A 230 5.62 -11.01 7.47
CA ASP A 230 6.31 -12.27 7.28
C ASP A 230 6.08 -13.11 8.54
N LEU A 231 5.26 -14.15 8.39
CA LEU A 231 4.85 -15.03 9.49
C LEU A 231 5.69 -16.29 9.47
N ASP A 232 6.10 -16.74 10.64
CA ASP A 232 6.70 -18.07 10.74
C ASP A 232 5.68 -19.15 10.35
N LEU A 233 6.17 -20.26 9.82
CA LEU A 233 5.34 -21.43 9.58
C LEU A 233 4.71 -21.90 10.89
N VAL A 234 3.50 -22.42 10.82
CA VAL A 234 2.73 -22.84 11.99
C VAL A 234 2.94 -24.33 12.29
N PRO A 235 2.72 -24.79 13.54
CA PRO A 235 2.83 -26.20 13.87
C PRO A 235 1.92 -27.09 13.00
N ALA A 236 2.39 -28.30 12.68
CA ALA A 236 1.68 -29.25 11.82
C ALA A 236 0.26 -29.60 12.29
N ALA A 237 0.04 -29.60 13.61
CA ALA A 237 -1.26 -29.88 14.24
C ALA A 237 -2.31 -28.78 14.04
N VAL A 238 -1.91 -27.57 13.62
CA VAL A 238 -2.85 -26.47 13.34
C VAL A 238 -3.63 -26.78 12.08
N THR A 239 -4.96 -26.69 12.15
CA THR A 239 -5.85 -26.89 11.00
C THR A 239 -6.57 -25.61 10.61
N LYS A 240 -6.86 -24.74 11.59
CA LYS A 240 -7.61 -23.49 11.41
C LYS A 240 -6.82 -22.31 11.94
N MET A 241 -6.95 -21.18 11.25
CA MET A 241 -6.37 -19.90 11.66
C MET A 241 -7.44 -18.81 11.61
N GLU A 242 -7.50 -17.99 12.65
CA GLU A 242 -8.25 -16.76 12.67
C GLU A 242 -7.27 -15.58 12.65
N MET A 243 -7.32 -14.80 11.57
CA MET A 243 -6.52 -13.59 11.39
C MET A 243 -7.35 -12.38 11.76
N ALA A 244 -6.87 -11.55 12.68
CA ALA A 244 -7.53 -10.31 13.06
C ALA A 244 -6.55 -9.15 12.90
N PHE A 245 -6.98 -8.13 12.17
CA PHE A 245 -6.23 -6.89 11.93
C PHE A 245 -7.01 -5.73 12.53
N ALA A 246 -6.42 -5.03 13.48
CA ALA A 246 -6.92 -3.76 13.99
C ALA A 246 -6.07 -2.62 13.38
N VAL A 247 -6.74 -1.71 12.68
CA VAL A 247 -6.10 -0.57 12.01
C VAL A 247 -6.59 0.71 12.63
N THR A 248 -5.67 1.50 13.15
CA THR A 248 -5.97 2.84 13.67
C THR A 248 -5.50 3.87 12.66
N SER A 249 -6.40 4.76 12.22
CA SER A 249 -6.06 5.86 11.32
C SER A 249 -6.38 7.22 11.93
N HIS A 250 -5.41 8.13 11.91
CA HIS A 250 -5.54 9.45 12.53
C HIS A 250 -5.73 10.54 11.46
N ALA A 251 -6.75 11.38 11.65
CA ALA A 251 -7.00 12.54 10.83
C ALA A 251 -6.24 13.76 11.38
N PRO A 252 -5.76 14.67 10.51
CA PRO A 252 -5.13 15.93 10.94
C PRO A 252 -6.03 16.82 11.81
N SER A 253 -7.35 16.66 11.70
CA SER A 253 -8.34 17.38 12.51
C SER A 253 -8.48 16.84 13.94
N GLY A 254 -7.69 15.83 14.33
CA GLY A 254 -7.71 15.20 15.66
C GLY A 254 -8.68 14.03 15.81
N GLY A 255 -9.36 13.61 14.74
CA GLY A 255 -10.24 12.43 14.75
C GLY A 255 -9.46 11.13 14.56
N THR A 256 -9.94 10.04 15.17
CA THR A 256 -9.35 8.70 15.00
C THR A 256 -10.41 7.73 14.48
N ALA A 257 -10.07 6.94 13.46
CA ALA A 257 -10.87 5.85 12.94
C ALA A 257 -10.20 4.51 13.28
N ASN A 258 -10.91 3.65 14.01
CA ASN A 258 -10.45 2.31 14.37
C ASN A 258 -11.24 1.30 13.56
N ALA A 259 -10.60 0.67 12.58
CA ALA A 259 -11.17 -0.41 11.78
C ALA A 259 -10.70 -1.77 12.28
N SER A 260 -11.57 -2.76 12.20
CA SER A 260 -11.24 -4.15 12.52
C SER A 260 -11.64 -5.08 11.37
N TYR A 261 -10.75 -6.00 11.04
CA TYR A 261 -10.95 -6.99 9.99
C TYR A 261 -10.62 -8.38 10.54
N THR A 262 -11.47 -9.36 10.23
CA THR A 262 -11.29 -10.73 10.71
C THR A 262 -11.58 -11.71 9.58
N TRP A 263 -10.67 -12.68 9.40
CA TRP A 263 -10.83 -13.79 8.47
C TRP A 263 -10.53 -15.11 9.16
N LYS A 264 -11.36 -16.11 8.90
CA LYS A 264 -11.15 -17.49 9.36
C LYS A 264 -10.86 -18.35 8.15
N LEU A 265 -9.80 -19.15 8.21
CA LEU A 265 -9.41 -20.01 7.11
C LEU A 265 -8.89 -21.35 7.61
N ASP A 266 -9.00 -22.35 6.73
CA ASP A 266 -8.26 -23.58 6.84
C ASP A 266 -6.79 -23.31 6.45
N VAL A 267 -5.87 -23.79 7.27
CA VAL A 267 -4.44 -23.54 7.09
C VAL A 267 -3.90 -24.42 5.95
N PRO A 268 -3.36 -23.83 4.86
CA PRO A 268 -2.76 -24.58 3.77
C PRO A 268 -1.58 -25.43 4.23
N SER A 269 -1.35 -26.56 3.57
CA SER A 269 -0.27 -27.50 3.94
C SER A 269 1.12 -26.85 3.91
N GLU A 270 1.34 -25.95 2.96
CA GLU A 270 2.59 -25.23 2.73
C GLU A 270 2.90 -24.18 3.81
N TRP A 271 1.92 -23.80 4.63
CA TRP A 271 2.13 -22.91 5.77
C TRP A 271 2.57 -23.65 7.04
N LYS A 272 2.58 -24.98 6.99
CA LYS A 272 2.87 -25.81 8.14
C LYS A 272 4.33 -26.22 8.18
N LEU A 273 4.87 -26.26 9.39
CA LEU A 273 6.10 -26.96 9.70
C LEU A 273 5.96 -28.46 9.42
N LYS A 274 7.07 -29.14 9.21
CA LYS A 274 7.06 -30.60 9.12
C LYS A 274 6.76 -31.21 10.49
N ASP A 275 6.23 -32.42 10.48
CA ASP A 275 5.98 -33.16 11.72
C ASP A 275 7.26 -33.29 12.56
N GLY A 276 7.18 -32.85 13.83
CA GLY A 276 8.30 -32.88 14.77
C GLY A 276 9.24 -31.69 14.73
N GLU A 277 9.09 -30.75 13.79
CA GLU A 277 9.83 -29.48 13.83
C GLU A 277 9.30 -28.59 14.96
N LYS A 278 10.23 -27.96 15.69
CA LYS A 278 9.88 -27.04 16.78
C LYS A 278 9.50 -25.68 16.20
N TRP A 279 8.47 -25.08 16.80
CA TRP A 279 8.10 -23.71 16.48
C TRP A 279 9.06 -22.75 17.19
N GLU A 280 10.03 -22.24 16.44
CA GLU A 280 11.10 -21.37 16.97
C GLU A 280 10.53 -20.04 17.50
N GLY A 281 11.05 -19.57 18.64
CA GLY A 281 10.66 -18.28 19.23
C GLY A 281 9.32 -18.28 19.97
N ALA A 282 8.60 -19.41 19.99
CA ALA A 282 7.37 -19.55 20.76
C ALA A 282 7.64 -19.52 22.28
N VAL A 283 6.75 -18.87 23.03
CA VAL A 283 6.74 -18.87 24.49
C VAL A 283 5.54 -19.70 24.94
N GLU A 284 5.80 -20.71 25.77
CA GLU A 284 4.73 -21.49 26.39
C GLU A 284 4.06 -20.68 27.49
N SER A 285 2.73 -20.59 27.45
CA SER A 285 1.92 -19.91 28.47
C SER A 285 0.87 -20.86 29.02
N GLU A 286 0.81 -21.02 30.33
CA GLU A 286 -0.30 -21.73 30.99
C GLU A 286 -1.56 -20.86 30.94
N ARG A 287 -2.64 -21.39 30.36
CA ARG A 287 -3.98 -20.79 30.34
C ARG A 287 -4.99 -21.79 30.86
N SER A 288 -6.14 -21.31 31.32
CA SER A 288 -7.19 -22.20 31.84
C SER A 288 -7.73 -23.12 30.73
N GLU A 289 -8.10 -24.36 31.08
CA GLU A 289 -8.64 -25.31 30.08
C GLU A 289 -9.91 -24.77 29.38
N GLU A 290 -10.69 -23.94 30.08
CA GLU A 290 -11.89 -23.29 29.55
C GLU A 290 -11.58 -22.23 28.48
N GLU A 291 -10.43 -21.54 28.57
CA GLU A 291 -9.97 -20.60 27.56
C GLU A 291 -9.36 -21.29 26.34
N ILE A 292 -8.83 -22.51 26.53
CA ILE A 292 -8.16 -23.29 25.50
C ILE A 292 -9.16 -24.15 24.72
N ASP A 293 -10.14 -24.75 25.40
CA ASP A 293 -11.09 -25.71 24.83
C ASP A 293 -12.55 -25.27 25.06
N PRO A 294 -13.24 -24.78 24.01
CA PRO A 294 -14.63 -24.34 24.14
C PRO A 294 -15.60 -25.48 24.50
N ALA A 295 -15.26 -26.75 24.24
CA ALA A 295 -16.10 -27.88 24.65
C ALA A 295 -16.14 -28.06 26.17
N LYS A 296 -15.03 -27.74 26.85
CA LYS A 296 -14.94 -27.79 28.33
C LYS A 296 -15.55 -26.54 29.00
N ALA A 297 -15.50 -25.39 28.32
CA ALA A 297 -16.19 -24.19 28.78
C ALA A 297 -17.73 -24.35 28.81
N GLN A 298 -18.30 -25.17 27.92
CA GLN A 298 -19.73 -25.47 27.91
C GLN A 298 -20.14 -26.44 29.04
N SER A 299 -19.29 -27.41 29.41
CA SER A 299 -19.56 -28.28 30.57
C SER A 299 -19.49 -27.55 31.90
N ALA A 300 -18.60 -26.55 32.06
CA ALA A 300 -18.47 -25.77 33.29
C ALA A 300 -19.62 -24.77 33.53
N ARG A 301 -20.40 -24.42 32.49
CA ARG A 301 -21.59 -23.55 32.59
C ARG A 301 -22.91 -24.34 32.71
N GLY A 302 -22.85 -25.67 32.64
CA GLY A 302 -24.00 -26.57 32.71
C GLY A 302 -24.18 -27.26 34.07
N GLU A 303 -23.31 -26.99 35.04
CA GLU A 303 -23.44 -27.34 36.47
C GLU A 303 -23.91 -26.11 37.28
#